data_AF-A0A919UNM6-F1
#
_entry.id   AF-A0A919UNM6-F1
#
_cell.length_a   1.000
_cell.length_b   1.000
_cell.length_c   1.000
_cell.angle_alpha   90.00
_cell.angle_beta   90.00
_cell.angle_gamma   90.00
#
_symmetry.space_group_name_H-M   'P 1'
#
loop_
_entity.id
_entity.type
_entity.pdbx_description
1 polymer ?
#
loop_
_entity_poly.entity_id
_entity_poly.type
_entity_poly.pdbx_seq_one_letter_code
_entity_poly.pdbx_strand_id
1 'polypeptide(L)'
;MTREPLSDDGPSARAADLRLASEWLAQHDLTGLRPTPLLASRLVVRKRARIAAAVILAVLIMASALAATSAFGGSQPQRPLPLLALTALVAGLLLAQSMLDWWVRRVDQRAAATLSRRAAHVIQPGWRDVLGQPYAVFAVVTFAGALVLAGSALAVPDPTVRQLAVVLLIGLLGVTAIIAMQLRHLLRRPVVAEDEESLTADVIMRVEDARDLITPGVQWSLPMVLLFGTAPGWWSAAAVAYLLLGLVAFVAIHARTPSSATMARRAMSVR
;
A
#
# COMPACT_ATOMS: atom_id res chain seq x y z
N MET A 1 -0.63 39.12 -8.92
CA MET A 1 0.06 37.89 -9.37
C MET A 1 -0.94 36.75 -9.41
N THR A 2 -1.62 36.63 -10.55
CA THR A 2 -2.61 35.60 -10.90
C THR A 2 -1.88 34.32 -11.29
N ARG A 3 -2.18 33.21 -10.61
CA ARG A 3 -1.65 31.89 -10.94
C ARG A 3 -2.81 31.05 -11.49
N GLU A 4 -2.97 31.05 -12.80
CA GLU A 4 -3.44 29.86 -13.52
C GLU A 4 -2.21 28.96 -13.77
N PRO A 5 -2.39 27.64 -13.67
CA PRO A 5 -2.90 26.91 -14.82
C PRO A 5 -4.05 25.96 -14.43
N LEU A 6 -5.23 26.21 -14.97
CA LEU A 6 -6.20 25.14 -15.22
C LEU A 6 -5.64 24.35 -16.41
N SER A 7 -5.14 23.14 -16.15
CA SER A 7 -4.85 22.21 -17.21
C SER A 7 -6.14 21.92 -17.96
N ASP A 8 -6.20 22.46 -19.17
CA ASP A 8 -7.23 22.22 -20.17
C ASP A 8 -7.02 20.80 -20.72
N ASP A 9 -7.33 19.79 -19.90
CA ASP A 9 -7.37 18.40 -20.35
C ASP A 9 -8.53 18.32 -21.36
N GLY A 10 -8.19 18.27 -22.65
CA GLY A 10 -9.13 18.40 -23.76
C GLY A 10 -10.29 17.38 -23.73
N PRO A 11 -11.28 17.54 -24.63
CA PRO A 11 -12.50 16.71 -24.67
C PRO A 11 -12.22 15.19 -24.67
N SER A 12 -11.09 14.78 -25.25
CA SER A 12 -10.62 13.39 -25.30
C SER A 12 -10.18 12.82 -23.95
N ALA A 13 -9.51 13.61 -23.11
CA ALA A 13 -9.07 13.19 -21.79
C ALA A 13 -10.26 12.95 -20.86
N ARG A 14 -11.24 13.86 -20.90
CA ARG A 14 -12.50 13.72 -20.15
C ARG A 14 -13.30 12.49 -20.59
N ALA A 15 -13.32 12.18 -21.89
CA ALA A 15 -13.97 10.98 -22.40
C ALA A 15 -13.25 9.69 -21.97
N ALA A 16 -11.91 9.69 -21.94
CA ALA A 16 -11.13 8.54 -21.47
C ALA A 16 -11.35 8.27 -19.98
N ASP A 17 -11.42 9.33 -19.16
CA ASP A 17 -11.67 9.21 -17.72
C ASP A 17 -13.07 8.66 -17.42
N LEU A 18 -14.10 9.10 -18.16
CA LEU A 18 -15.45 8.56 -18.06
C LEU A 18 -15.54 7.09 -18.51
N ARG A 19 -14.77 6.71 -19.55
CA ARG A 19 -14.66 5.31 -19.96
C ARG A 19 -14.07 4.45 -18.86
N LEU A 20 -12.97 4.88 -18.25
CA LEU A 20 -12.34 4.18 -17.13
C LEU A 20 -13.32 4.01 -15.96
N ALA A 21 -14.11 5.05 -15.64
CA ALA A 21 -15.16 4.94 -14.63
C ALA A 21 -16.23 3.92 -15.00
N SER A 22 -16.68 3.90 -16.26
CA SER A 22 -17.69 2.94 -16.73
C SER A 22 -17.18 1.50 -16.71
N GLU A 23 -15.93 1.26 -17.11
CA GLU A 23 -15.29 -0.06 -17.07
C GLU A 23 -15.15 -0.55 -15.62
N TRP A 24 -14.73 0.32 -14.71
CA TRP A 24 -14.64 -0.01 -13.29
C TRP A 24 -16.02 -0.34 -12.69
N LEU A 25 -17.07 0.43 -13.02
CA LEU A 25 -18.44 0.15 -12.59
C LEU A 25 -18.94 -1.20 -13.13
N ALA A 26 -18.63 -1.51 -14.38
CA ALA A 26 -19.01 -2.78 -14.99
C ALA A 26 -18.33 -3.99 -14.32
N GLN A 27 -17.06 -3.87 -13.96
CA GLN A 27 -16.33 -4.90 -13.22
C GLN A 27 -16.88 -5.20 -11.83
N HIS A 28 -17.66 -4.27 -11.27
CA HIS A 28 -18.19 -4.34 -9.89
C HIS A 28 -19.69 -4.63 -9.82
N ASP A 29 -20.30 -5.07 -10.94
CA ASP A 29 -21.74 -5.28 -11.07
C ASP A 29 -22.56 -4.02 -10.75
N LEU A 30 -22.02 -2.85 -11.07
CA LEU A 30 -22.64 -1.54 -10.90
C LEU A 30 -23.00 -0.88 -12.25
N THR A 31 -23.28 -1.69 -13.27
CA THR A 31 -23.59 -1.23 -14.64
C THR A 31 -24.83 -0.35 -14.75
N GLY A 32 -25.73 -0.40 -13.76
CA GLY A 32 -26.90 0.48 -13.68
C GLY A 32 -26.57 1.92 -13.29
N LEU A 33 -25.37 2.19 -12.79
CA LEU A 33 -24.95 3.51 -12.32
C LEU A 33 -24.39 4.35 -13.47
N ARG A 34 -24.76 5.63 -13.51
CA ARG A 34 -24.17 6.57 -14.47
C ARG A 34 -22.74 6.95 -14.03
N PRO A 35 -21.73 6.86 -14.91
CA PRO A 35 -20.38 7.32 -14.58
C PRO A 35 -20.39 8.83 -14.37
N THR A 36 -20.17 9.27 -13.13
CA THR A 36 -20.10 10.69 -12.79
C THR A 36 -18.68 11.24 -13.04
N PRO A 37 -18.54 12.52 -13.44
CA PRO A 37 -17.23 13.14 -13.62
C PRO A 37 -16.40 13.16 -12.33
N LEU A 38 -17.07 13.22 -11.16
CA LEU A 38 -16.41 13.14 -9.86
C LEU A 38 -15.79 11.75 -9.63
N LEU A 39 -16.52 10.66 -9.93
CA LEU A 39 -15.97 9.29 -9.84
C LEU A 39 -14.77 9.12 -10.78
N ALA A 40 -14.88 9.59 -12.02
CA ALA A 40 -13.81 9.54 -13.02
C ALA A 40 -12.54 10.24 -12.54
N SER A 41 -12.65 11.49 -12.06
CA SER A 41 -11.50 12.24 -11.55
C SER A 41 -10.83 11.57 -10.35
N ARG A 42 -11.61 10.97 -9.44
CA ARG A 42 -11.09 10.22 -8.29
C ARG A 42 -10.32 8.98 -8.69
N LEU A 43 -10.84 8.21 -9.65
CA LEU A 43 -10.17 7.01 -10.16
C LEU A 43 -8.83 7.35 -10.82
N VAL A 44 -8.76 8.46 -11.55
CA VAL A 44 -7.51 8.92 -12.18
C VAL A 44 -6.48 9.35 -11.13
N VAL A 45 -6.88 10.18 -10.16
CA VAL A 45 -6.00 10.62 -9.07
C VAL A 45 -5.51 9.43 -8.26
N ARG A 46 -6.39 8.46 -7.98
CA ARG A 46 -6.07 7.21 -7.29
C ARG A 46 -5.09 6.36 -8.07
N LYS A 47 -5.28 6.21 -9.39
CA LYS A 47 -4.35 5.49 -10.27
C LYS A 47 -2.96 6.14 -10.23
N ARG A 48 -2.88 7.48 -10.31
CA ARG A 48 -1.61 8.21 -10.20
C ARG A 48 -0.96 8.04 -8.83
N ALA A 49 -1.73 8.13 -7.75
CA ALA A 49 -1.23 7.92 -6.39
C ALA A 49 -0.72 6.48 -6.20
N ARG A 50 -1.40 5.48 -6.76
CA ARG A 50 -1.00 4.08 -6.72
C ARG A 50 0.31 3.83 -7.47
N ILE A 51 0.47 4.43 -8.66
CA ILE A 51 1.73 4.37 -9.40
C ILE A 51 2.86 5.01 -8.59
N ALA A 52 2.64 6.20 -8.03
CA ALA A 52 3.64 6.88 -7.21
C ALA A 52 4.03 6.06 -5.96
N ALA A 53 3.05 5.46 -5.27
CA ALA A 53 3.29 4.57 -4.15
C ALA A 53 4.09 3.32 -4.56
N ALA A 54 3.77 2.70 -5.70
CA ALA A 54 4.51 1.57 -6.23
C ALA A 54 5.95 1.95 -6.60
N VAL A 55 6.17 3.15 -7.16
CA VAL A 55 7.51 3.69 -7.45
C VAL A 55 8.30 3.92 -6.16
N ILE A 56 7.69 4.53 -5.13
CA ILE A 56 8.32 4.72 -3.81
C ILE A 56 8.77 3.38 -3.24
N LEU A 57 7.90 2.36 -3.31
CA LEU A 57 8.20 1.02 -2.83
C LEU A 57 9.33 0.37 -3.64
N ALA A 58 9.31 0.49 -4.97
CA ALA A 58 10.36 -0.04 -5.84
C ALA A 58 11.72 0.63 -5.55
N VAL A 59 11.75 1.94 -5.34
CA VAL A 59 12.97 2.68 -4.95
C VAL A 59 13.50 2.16 -3.62
N LEU A 60 12.64 1.90 -2.64
CA LEU A 60 13.06 1.33 -1.35
C LEU A 60 13.66 -0.07 -1.50
N ILE A 61 13.06 -0.93 -2.32
CA ILE A 61 13.59 -2.27 -2.60
C ILE A 61 14.96 -2.19 -3.27
N MET A 62 15.09 -1.37 -4.33
CA MET A 62 16.35 -1.20 -5.07
C MET A 62 17.44 -0.65 -4.17
N ALA A 63 17.14 0.34 -3.34
CA ALA A 63 18.10 0.91 -2.41
C ALA A 63 18.52 -0.07 -1.31
N SER A 64 17.59 -0.88 -0.81
CA SER A 64 17.89 -1.95 0.16
C SER A 64 18.80 -3.01 -0.46
N ALA A 65 18.54 -3.40 -1.72
CA ALA A 65 19.39 -4.32 -2.47
C ALA A 65 20.79 -3.73 -2.72
N LEU A 66 20.89 -2.46 -3.10
CA LEU A 66 22.17 -1.78 -3.31
C LEU A 66 22.96 -1.61 -2.00
N ALA A 67 22.29 -1.30 -0.89
CA ALA A 67 22.92 -1.27 0.41
C ALA A 67 23.45 -2.66 0.80
N ALA A 68 22.74 -3.73 0.46
CA ALA A 68 23.19 -5.09 0.68
C ALA A 68 24.39 -5.49 -0.19
N THR A 69 24.44 -5.13 -1.49
CA THR A 69 25.61 -5.44 -2.34
C THR A 69 26.88 -4.78 -1.84
N SER A 70 26.78 -3.59 -1.24
CA SER A 70 27.93 -2.91 -0.62
C SER A 70 28.52 -3.70 0.57
N ALA A 71 27.72 -4.52 1.25
CA ALA A 71 28.19 -5.40 2.33
C ALA A 71 29.01 -6.60 1.81
N PHE A 72 28.81 -7.02 0.56
CA PHE A 72 29.57 -8.12 -0.06
C PHE A 72 30.89 -7.65 -0.71
N GLY A 73 31.03 -6.37 -1.04
CA GLY A 73 32.13 -5.82 -1.85
C GLY A 73 33.48 -5.64 -1.16
N GLY A 74 33.73 -6.23 0.02
CA GLY A 74 35.03 -6.23 0.72
C GLY A 74 35.60 -4.85 1.12
N SER A 75 34.87 -3.76 0.86
CA SER A 75 35.33 -2.38 1.03
C SER A 75 35.13 -1.93 2.48
N GLN A 76 36.09 -2.29 3.33
CA GLN A 76 36.33 -1.88 4.73
C GLN A 76 35.13 -1.89 5.72
N PRO A 77 35.25 -2.54 6.90
CA PRO A 77 34.10 -2.85 7.78
C PRO A 77 33.49 -1.67 8.57
N GLN A 78 33.83 -0.40 8.30
CA GLN A 78 33.66 0.67 9.29
C GLN A 78 33.10 2.00 8.77
N ARG A 79 32.63 2.10 7.52
CA ARG A 79 31.94 3.34 7.10
C ARG A 79 30.44 3.24 7.41
N PRO A 80 29.87 4.06 8.31
CA PRO A 80 28.43 4.09 8.60
C PRO A 80 27.61 4.74 7.46
N LEU A 81 28.29 5.30 6.46
CA LEU A 81 27.70 6.00 5.31
C LEU A 81 26.56 5.25 4.58
N PRO A 82 26.67 3.95 4.22
CA PRO A 82 25.59 3.27 3.50
C PRO A 82 24.35 3.05 4.37
N LEU A 83 24.52 2.81 5.68
CA LEU A 83 23.41 2.71 6.61
C LEU A 83 22.74 4.07 6.84
N LEU A 84 23.54 5.12 7.05
CA LEU A 84 23.03 6.48 7.16
C LEU A 84 22.29 6.91 5.87
N ALA A 85 22.85 6.62 4.71
CA ALA A 85 22.21 6.89 3.42
C ALA A 85 20.87 6.13 3.28
N LEU A 86 20.83 4.84 3.66
CA LEU A 86 19.60 4.06 3.63
C LEU A 86 18.54 4.62 4.59
N THR A 87 18.92 4.95 5.83
CA THR A 87 17.98 5.55 6.80
C THR A 87 17.48 6.92 6.35
N ALA A 88 18.36 7.78 5.81
CA ALA A 88 18.00 9.08 5.26
C ALA A 88 17.07 8.92 4.04
N LEU A 89 17.30 7.92 3.19
CA LEU A 89 16.43 7.60 2.07
C LEU A 89 15.05 7.13 2.57
N VAL A 90 14.99 6.21 3.53
CA VAL A 90 13.72 5.77 4.13
C VAL A 90 12.95 6.96 4.69
N ALA A 91 13.62 7.86 5.42
CA ALA A 91 13.01 9.09 5.93
C ALA A 91 12.49 9.99 4.79
N GLY A 92 13.28 10.17 3.72
CA GLY A 92 12.88 10.92 2.54
C GLY A 92 11.69 10.31 1.80
N LEU A 93 11.62 8.98 1.70
CA LEU A 93 10.49 8.27 1.10
C LEU A 93 9.22 8.38 1.95
N LEU A 94 9.35 8.30 3.28
CA LEU A 94 8.23 8.55 4.19
C LEU A 94 7.71 9.99 4.07
N LEU A 95 8.62 10.96 3.93
CA LEU A 95 8.25 12.35 3.68
C LEU A 95 7.54 12.50 2.32
N ALA A 96 8.10 11.93 1.25
CA ALA A 96 7.47 11.94 -0.07
C ALA A 96 6.07 11.32 -0.06
N GLN A 97 5.91 10.19 0.64
CA GLN A 97 4.60 9.55 0.84
C GLN A 97 3.65 10.48 1.60
N SER A 98 4.10 11.13 2.67
CA SER A 98 3.27 12.07 3.45
C SER A 98 2.81 13.27 2.61
N MET A 99 3.69 13.77 1.73
CA MET A 99 3.38 14.86 0.81
C MET A 99 2.39 14.44 -0.26
N LEU A 100 2.52 13.21 -0.79
CA LEU A 100 1.55 12.62 -1.71
C LEU A 100 0.17 12.51 -1.05
N ASP A 101 0.09 11.97 0.17
CA ASP A 101 -1.15 11.86 0.93
C ASP A 101 -1.76 13.24 1.22
N TRP A 102 -0.93 14.25 1.47
CA TRP A 102 -1.39 15.63 1.65
C TRP A 102 -1.93 16.23 0.35
N TRP A 103 -1.25 16.00 -0.78
CA TRP A 103 -1.68 16.46 -2.09
C TRP A 103 -3.02 15.85 -2.49
N VAL A 104 -3.19 14.53 -2.35
CA VAL A 104 -4.46 13.82 -2.60
C VAL A 104 -5.58 14.43 -1.76
N ARG A 105 -5.35 14.64 -0.46
CA ARG A 105 -6.31 15.32 0.43
C ARG A 105 -6.71 16.70 -0.07
N ARG A 106 -5.75 17.48 -0.56
CA ARG A 106 -6.01 18.83 -1.05
C ARG A 106 -6.85 18.81 -2.34
N VAL A 107 -6.58 17.87 -3.24
CA VAL A 107 -7.38 17.68 -4.46
C VAL A 107 -8.80 17.26 -4.11
N ASP A 108 -8.96 16.31 -3.20
CA ASP A 108 -10.28 15.88 -2.72
C ASP A 108 -11.07 17.01 -2.07
N GLN A 109 -10.42 17.81 -1.22
CA GLN A 109 -11.06 18.94 -0.56
C GLN A 109 -11.56 19.97 -1.56
N ARG A 110 -10.82 20.21 -2.65
CA ARG A 110 -11.24 21.10 -3.74
C ARG A 110 -12.43 20.53 -4.49
N ALA A 111 -12.40 19.24 -4.84
CA ALA A 111 -13.51 18.57 -5.50
C ALA A 111 -14.77 18.50 -4.61
N ALA A 112 -14.60 18.35 -3.30
CA ALA A 112 -15.70 18.39 -2.35
C ALA A 112 -16.30 19.80 -2.17
N ALA A 113 -15.49 20.85 -2.31
CA ALA A 113 -15.94 22.24 -2.22
C ALA A 113 -16.83 22.66 -3.39
N THR A 114 -16.73 21.99 -4.55
CA THR A 114 -17.55 22.28 -5.74
C THR A 114 -18.93 21.62 -5.70
N LEU A 115 -19.22 20.77 -4.71
CA LEU A 115 -20.51 20.09 -4.57
C LEU A 115 -21.54 21.00 -3.89
N SER A 116 -22.58 21.37 -4.64
CA SER A 116 -23.68 22.23 -4.19
C SER A 116 -24.59 21.57 -3.16
N ARG A 117 -24.59 20.24 -3.07
CA ARG A 117 -25.41 19.46 -2.13
C ARG A 117 -24.57 18.37 -1.45
N ARG A 118 -24.33 18.50 -0.15
CA ARG A 118 -23.71 17.45 0.69
C ARG A 118 -24.79 16.50 1.17
N ALA A 119 -25.06 15.43 0.44
CA ALA A 119 -26.10 14.47 0.82
C ALA A 119 -25.62 13.40 1.81
N ALA A 120 -24.31 13.11 1.91
CA ALA A 120 -23.84 11.94 2.66
C ALA A 120 -23.41 12.26 4.11
N HIS A 121 -24.01 11.54 5.05
CA HIS A 121 -23.56 11.45 6.44
C HIS A 121 -22.09 10.99 6.49
N VAL A 122 -21.29 11.54 7.41
CA VAL A 122 -19.90 11.13 7.63
C VAL A 122 -19.88 9.71 8.19
N ILE A 123 -19.78 8.72 7.31
CA ILE A 123 -19.55 7.34 7.70
C ILE A 123 -18.04 7.14 7.73
N GLN A 124 -17.49 6.89 8.92
CA GLN A 124 -16.14 6.37 9.08
C GLN A 124 -16.26 4.85 9.23
N PRO A 125 -16.13 4.07 8.15
CA PRO A 125 -16.12 2.61 8.27
C PRO A 125 -14.92 2.19 9.13
N GLY A 126 -15.15 1.27 10.07
CA GLY A 126 -14.10 0.78 10.94
C GLY A 126 -13.08 -0.05 10.14
N TRP A 127 -11.86 -0.17 10.64
CA TRP A 127 -10.83 -1.00 9.99
C TRP A 127 -11.26 -2.47 9.79
N ARG A 128 -12.13 -2.98 10.68
CA ARG A 128 -12.71 -4.33 10.56
C ARG A 128 -13.66 -4.44 9.38
N ASP A 129 -14.40 -3.37 9.07
CA ASP A 129 -15.36 -3.35 7.96
C ASP A 129 -14.63 -3.19 6.62
N VAL A 130 -13.51 -2.47 6.61
CA VAL A 130 -12.71 -2.21 5.40
C VAL A 130 -11.79 -3.39 5.06
N LEU A 131 -11.03 -3.87 6.04
CA LEU A 131 -10.00 -4.90 5.80
C LEU A 131 -10.55 -6.31 6.02
N GLY A 132 -11.44 -6.48 7.00
CA GLY A 132 -11.80 -7.77 7.55
C GLY A 132 -10.75 -8.31 8.52
N GLN A 133 -11.21 -9.05 9.52
CA GLN A 133 -10.35 -9.72 10.50
C GLN A 133 -9.29 -10.67 9.87
N PRO A 134 -9.60 -11.54 8.88
CA PRO A 134 -8.61 -12.51 8.40
C PRO A 134 -7.41 -11.82 7.74
N TYR A 135 -7.67 -10.77 6.96
CA TYR A 135 -6.64 -9.96 6.31
C TYR A 135 -5.81 -9.15 7.32
N ALA A 136 -6.43 -8.62 8.37
CA ALA A 136 -5.70 -7.93 9.44
C ALA A 136 -4.75 -8.88 10.19
N VAL A 137 -5.24 -10.06 10.57
CA VAL A 137 -4.42 -11.08 11.25
C VAL A 137 -3.28 -11.52 10.34
N PHE A 138 -3.58 -11.80 9.07
CA PHE A 138 -2.58 -12.20 8.09
C PHE A 138 -1.49 -11.15 7.88
N ALA A 139 -1.86 -9.88 7.75
CA ALA A 139 -0.90 -8.80 7.65
C ALA A 139 0.01 -8.77 8.89
N VAL A 140 -0.58 -8.76 10.10
CA VAL A 140 0.18 -8.74 11.36
C VAL A 140 1.14 -9.92 11.47
N VAL A 141 0.67 -11.14 11.20
CA VAL A 141 1.48 -12.36 11.26
C VAL A 141 2.62 -12.32 10.23
N THR A 142 2.34 -11.84 9.02
CA THR A 142 3.35 -11.72 7.95
C THR A 142 4.43 -10.71 8.35
N PHE A 143 4.06 -9.51 8.77
CA PHE A 143 5.04 -8.51 9.21
C PHE A 143 5.83 -8.96 10.44
N ALA A 144 5.17 -9.53 11.44
CA ALA A 144 5.82 -10.05 12.63
C ALA A 144 6.78 -11.20 12.30
N GLY A 145 6.36 -12.14 11.44
CA GLY A 145 7.20 -13.24 10.97
C GLY A 145 8.44 -12.75 10.23
N ALA A 146 8.28 -11.78 9.33
CA ALA A 146 9.43 -11.17 8.63
C ALA A 146 10.38 -10.46 9.61
N LEU A 147 9.86 -9.73 10.60
CA LEU A 147 10.68 -9.05 11.62
C LEU A 147 11.42 -10.06 12.51
N VAL A 148 10.77 -11.14 12.92
CA VAL A 148 11.40 -12.20 13.72
C VAL A 148 12.51 -12.89 12.94
N LEU A 149 12.27 -13.25 11.67
CA LEU A 149 13.28 -13.86 10.80
C LEU A 149 14.48 -12.93 10.56
N ALA A 150 14.22 -11.65 10.29
CA ALA A 150 15.26 -10.65 10.11
C ALA A 150 16.00 -10.33 11.42
N GLY A 151 15.29 -10.34 12.54
CA GLY A 151 15.86 -10.09 13.87
C GLY A 151 16.71 -11.24 14.38
N SER A 152 16.30 -12.49 14.13
CA SER A 152 17.08 -13.68 14.52
C SER A 152 18.46 -13.72 13.86
N ALA A 153 18.59 -13.12 12.68
CA ALA A 153 19.85 -12.93 11.97
C ALA A 153 20.92 -12.20 12.79
N LEU A 154 20.50 -11.28 13.66
CA LEU A 154 21.42 -10.48 14.48
C LEU A 154 22.16 -11.33 15.51
N ALA A 155 21.62 -12.48 15.88
CA ALA A 155 22.23 -13.43 16.79
C ALA A 155 23.31 -14.31 16.12
N VAL A 156 23.43 -14.25 14.79
CA VAL A 156 24.46 -14.99 14.06
C VAL A 156 25.83 -14.31 14.28
N PRO A 157 26.89 -15.08 14.65
CA PRO A 157 28.20 -14.50 14.93
C PRO A 157 28.84 -13.77 13.74
N ASP A 158 28.50 -14.18 12.53
CA ASP A 158 29.04 -13.63 11.27
C ASP A 158 28.70 -12.13 11.12
N PRO A 159 29.72 -11.23 11.05
CA PRO A 159 29.51 -9.80 10.91
C PRO A 159 28.79 -9.42 9.60
N THR A 160 29.00 -10.15 8.51
CA THR A 160 28.34 -9.88 7.22
C THR A 160 26.84 -10.19 7.32
N VAL A 161 26.47 -11.32 7.93
CA VAL A 161 25.07 -11.68 8.18
C VAL A 161 24.39 -10.64 9.07
N ARG A 162 25.07 -10.20 10.13
CA ARG A 162 24.53 -9.16 11.04
C ARG A 162 24.36 -7.81 10.33
N GLN A 163 25.25 -7.42 9.43
CA GLN A 163 25.09 -6.19 8.65
C GLN A 163 23.92 -6.28 7.67
N LEU A 164 23.77 -7.41 6.97
CA LEU A 164 22.64 -7.66 6.07
C LEU A 164 21.31 -7.67 6.84
N ALA A 165 21.30 -8.23 8.05
CA ALA A 165 20.15 -8.19 8.94
C ALA A 165 19.72 -6.77 9.28
N VAL A 166 20.68 -5.89 9.60
CA VAL A 166 20.40 -4.47 9.89
C VAL A 166 19.80 -3.78 8.66
N VAL A 167 20.37 -4.00 7.47
CA VAL A 167 19.83 -3.47 6.20
C VAL A 167 18.39 -3.97 5.96
N LEU A 168 18.16 -5.27 6.13
CA LEU A 168 16.86 -5.91 5.98
C LEU A 168 15.83 -5.33 6.98
N LEU A 169 16.21 -5.15 8.24
CA LEU A 169 15.36 -4.57 9.27
C LEU A 169 15.00 -3.12 8.97
N ILE A 170 15.95 -2.29 8.52
CA ILE A 170 15.69 -0.90 8.12
C ILE A 170 14.69 -0.87 6.95
N GLY A 171 14.92 -1.69 5.92
CA GLY A 171 14.02 -1.80 4.77
C GLY A 171 12.62 -2.26 5.18
N LEU A 172 12.52 -3.30 6.00
CA LEU A 172 11.25 -3.86 6.46
C LEU A 172 10.47 -2.88 7.34
N LEU A 173 11.15 -2.15 8.24
CA LEU A 173 10.54 -1.10 9.04
C LEU A 173 10.05 0.06 8.15
N GLY A 174 10.83 0.45 7.15
CA GLY A 174 10.44 1.46 6.16
C GLY A 174 9.17 1.07 5.41
N VAL A 175 9.12 -0.15 4.88
CA VAL A 175 7.94 -0.71 4.18
C VAL A 175 6.73 -0.75 5.13
N THR A 176 6.92 -1.24 6.36
CA THR A 176 5.85 -1.32 7.36
C THR A 176 5.30 0.07 7.68
N ALA A 177 6.16 1.07 7.83
CA ALA A 177 5.76 2.44 8.10
C ALA A 177 4.98 3.06 6.91
N ILE A 178 5.44 2.85 5.67
CA ILE A 178 4.74 3.31 4.45
C ILE A 178 3.34 2.68 4.39
N ILE A 179 3.23 1.37 4.58
CA ILE A 179 1.94 0.65 4.56
C ILE A 179 1.03 1.13 5.69
N ALA A 180 1.56 1.32 6.90
CA ALA A 180 0.78 1.82 8.03
C ALA A 180 0.29 3.26 7.78
N MET A 181 1.09 4.12 7.17
CA MET A 181 0.69 5.48 6.79
C MET A 181 -0.42 5.47 5.73
N GLN A 182 -0.25 4.66 4.68
CA GLN A 182 -1.25 4.51 3.62
C GLN A 182 -2.57 3.95 4.18
N LEU A 183 -2.51 2.93 5.04
CA LEU A 183 -3.69 2.35 5.68
C LEU A 183 -4.36 3.36 6.61
N ARG A 184 -3.60 4.09 7.43
CA ARG A 184 -4.12 5.17 8.28
C ARG A 184 -4.80 6.25 7.44
N HIS A 185 -4.24 6.59 6.28
CA HIS A 185 -4.82 7.56 5.38
C HIS A 185 -6.16 7.07 4.82
N LEU A 186 -6.23 5.83 4.33
CA LEU A 186 -7.45 5.19 3.84
C LEU A 186 -8.57 5.17 4.90
N LEU A 187 -8.22 4.82 6.15
CA LEU A 187 -9.19 4.71 7.24
C LEU A 187 -9.68 6.07 7.77
N ARG A 188 -8.84 7.11 7.72
CA ARG A 188 -9.20 8.45 8.22
C ARG A 188 -9.84 9.35 7.18
N ARG A 189 -9.85 8.97 5.90
CA ARG A 189 -10.44 9.78 4.84
C ARG A 189 -11.96 9.82 5.03
N PRO A 190 -12.60 10.99 5.21
CA PRO A 190 -14.06 11.05 5.28
C PRO A 190 -14.65 10.58 3.95
N VAL A 191 -15.73 9.80 4.00
CA VAL A 191 -16.46 9.42 2.79
C VAL A 191 -17.27 10.63 2.34
N VAL A 192 -17.02 11.10 1.12
CA VAL A 192 -17.77 12.20 0.49
C VAL A 192 -18.38 11.64 -0.78
N ALA A 193 -19.69 11.47 -0.81
CA ALA A 193 -20.42 10.98 -1.97
C ALA A 193 -21.51 12.00 -2.36
N GLU A 194 -21.76 12.12 -3.68
CA GLU A 194 -22.84 12.97 -4.23
C GLU A 194 -24.21 12.33 -3.98
N ASP A 195 -24.28 11.00 -4.06
CA ASP A 195 -25.45 10.14 -3.88
C ASP A 195 -25.10 8.86 -3.10
N GLU A 196 -26.12 8.13 -2.67
CA GLU A 196 -25.98 6.87 -1.91
C GLU A 196 -25.35 5.74 -2.75
N GLU A 197 -25.45 5.84 -4.06
CA GLU A 197 -24.84 4.90 -5.01
C GLU A 197 -23.32 5.14 -5.14
N SER A 198 -22.87 6.40 -5.23
CA SER A 198 -21.44 6.75 -5.16
C SER A 198 -20.84 6.45 -3.79
N LEU A 199 -21.65 6.44 -2.73
CA LEU A 199 -21.22 6.03 -1.40
C LEU A 199 -20.80 4.56 -1.40
N THR A 200 -21.62 3.70 -2.00
CA THR A 200 -21.31 2.27 -2.15
C THR A 200 -20.05 2.07 -2.99
N ALA A 201 -19.91 2.81 -4.09
CA ALA A 201 -18.68 2.77 -4.91
C ALA A 201 -17.43 3.19 -4.11
N ASP A 202 -17.50 4.25 -3.30
CA ASP A 202 -16.37 4.69 -2.46
C ASP A 202 -15.96 3.64 -1.42
N VAL A 203 -16.94 2.96 -0.80
CA VAL A 203 -16.67 1.88 0.16
C VAL A 203 -16.01 0.69 -0.54
N ILE A 204 -16.52 0.27 -1.70
CA ILE A 204 -15.89 -0.80 -2.50
C ILE A 204 -14.44 -0.46 -2.81
N MET A 205 -14.20 0.74 -3.34
CA MET A 205 -12.86 1.22 -3.67
C MET A 205 -11.91 1.17 -2.47
N ARG A 206 -12.37 1.55 -1.28
CA ARG A 206 -11.54 1.49 -0.06
C ARG A 206 -11.21 0.07 0.38
N VAL A 207 -12.18 -0.84 0.30
CA VAL A 207 -11.95 -2.26 0.63
C VAL A 207 -10.90 -2.83 -0.31
N GLU A 208 -11.00 -2.54 -1.60
CA GLU A 208 -9.99 -2.93 -2.59
C GLU A 208 -8.62 -2.34 -2.29
N ASP A 209 -8.53 -1.02 -2.06
CA ASP A 209 -7.25 -0.36 -1.74
C ASP A 209 -6.61 -0.95 -0.49
N ALA A 210 -7.40 -1.21 0.54
CA ALA A 210 -6.91 -1.75 1.78
C ALA A 210 -6.38 -3.18 1.59
N ARG A 211 -7.07 -4.02 0.80
CA ARG A 211 -6.65 -5.39 0.46
C ARG A 211 -5.42 -5.43 -0.45
N ASP A 212 -5.39 -4.59 -1.48
CA ASP A 212 -4.23 -4.42 -2.37
C ASP A 212 -2.99 -4.03 -1.55
N LEU A 213 -3.16 -3.09 -0.62
CA LEU A 213 -2.07 -2.56 0.20
C LEU A 213 -1.43 -3.60 1.14
N ILE A 214 -2.23 -4.48 1.72
CA ILE A 214 -1.73 -5.52 2.63
C ILE A 214 -1.25 -6.77 1.90
N THR A 215 -1.40 -6.83 0.58
CA THR A 215 -0.91 -7.97 -0.21
C THR A 215 0.61 -8.00 -0.07
N PRO A 216 1.17 -9.07 0.51
CA PRO A 216 2.58 -9.09 0.91
C PRO A 216 3.47 -9.29 -0.31
N GLY A 217 3.87 -8.18 -0.94
CA GLY A 217 4.84 -8.20 -2.04
C GLY A 217 6.28 -8.26 -1.52
N VAL A 218 6.66 -7.24 -0.77
CA VAL A 218 8.07 -7.00 -0.38
C VAL A 218 8.51 -7.85 0.81
N GLN A 219 7.57 -8.16 1.71
CA GLN A 219 7.79 -8.99 2.89
C GLN A 219 8.14 -10.44 2.53
N TRP A 220 7.77 -10.87 1.32
CA TRP A 220 8.09 -12.19 0.78
C TRP A 220 9.44 -12.21 0.05
N SER A 221 9.80 -11.13 -0.65
CA SER A 221 11.03 -11.10 -1.46
C SER A 221 12.28 -10.73 -0.67
N LEU A 222 12.19 -9.80 0.28
CA LEU A 222 13.37 -9.26 0.98
C LEU A 222 14.16 -10.31 1.79
N PRO A 223 13.53 -11.16 2.61
CA PRO A 223 14.25 -12.21 3.34
C PRO A 223 14.89 -13.25 2.42
N MET A 224 14.25 -13.58 1.28
CA MET A 224 14.80 -14.54 0.35
C MET A 224 16.01 -14.00 -0.41
N VAL A 225 15.95 -12.77 -0.90
CA VAL A 225 17.02 -12.19 -1.74
C VAL A 225 18.28 -11.88 -0.92
N LEU A 226 18.12 -11.50 0.35
CA LEU A 226 19.25 -11.02 1.15
C LEU A 226 19.97 -12.10 1.97
N LEU A 227 19.37 -13.28 2.15
CA LEU A 227 19.89 -14.31 3.07
C LEU A 227 20.20 -15.65 2.39
N PHE A 228 19.79 -15.85 1.14
CA PHE A 228 20.13 -17.06 0.41
C PHE A 228 21.64 -17.09 0.11
N GLY A 229 22.32 -18.12 0.60
CA GLY A 229 23.76 -18.35 0.36
C GLY A 229 24.68 -18.04 1.54
N THR A 230 24.22 -17.30 2.56
CA THR A 230 25.02 -16.95 3.76
C THR A 230 24.44 -17.49 5.07
N ALA A 231 23.17 -17.94 5.06
CA ALA A 231 22.48 -18.40 6.27
C ALA A 231 22.64 -19.92 6.52
N PRO A 232 22.68 -20.36 7.81
CA PRO A 232 22.54 -21.77 8.21
C PRO A 232 21.31 -22.45 7.59
N GLY A 233 21.42 -23.74 7.25
CA GLY A 233 20.38 -24.48 6.51
C GLY A 233 18.99 -24.49 7.15
N TRP A 234 18.87 -24.45 8.48
CA TRP A 234 17.59 -24.37 9.18
C TRP A 234 16.87 -23.03 8.93
N TRP A 235 17.61 -21.96 8.67
CA TRP A 235 17.05 -20.63 8.44
C TRP A 235 16.53 -20.50 7.01
N SER A 236 17.22 -21.10 6.02
CA SER A 236 16.66 -21.27 4.68
C SER A 236 15.36 -22.08 4.72
N ALA A 237 15.32 -23.18 5.50
CA ALA A 237 14.09 -23.95 5.69
C ALA A 237 12.98 -23.12 6.35
N ALA A 238 13.30 -22.34 7.39
CA ALA A 238 12.33 -21.45 8.05
C ALA A 238 11.80 -20.34 7.11
N ALA A 239 12.66 -19.76 6.28
CA ALA A 239 12.26 -18.77 5.28
C ALA A 239 11.36 -19.38 4.20
N VAL A 240 11.68 -20.59 3.72
CA VAL A 240 10.86 -21.31 2.74
C VAL A 240 9.50 -21.68 3.36
N ALA A 241 9.49 -22.20 4.59
CA ALA A 241 8.27 -22.51 5.30
C ALA A 241 7.40 -21.26 5.50
N TYR A 242 8.00 -20.12 5.88
CA TYR A 242 7.32 -18.84 6.00
C TYR A 242 6.68 -18.41 4.67
N LEU A 243 7.37 -18.54 3.54
CA LEU A 243 6.81 -18.25 2.22
C LEU A 243 5.66 -19.19 1.84
N LEU A 244 5.84 -20.50 2.00
CA LEU A 244 4.83 -21.48 1.63
C LEU A 244 3.57 -21.33 2.49
N LEU A 245 3.74 -21.20 3.80
CA LEU A 245 2.63 -20.95 4.72
C LEU A 245 1.95 -19.61 4.43
N GLY A 246 2.73 -18.57 4.15
CA GLY A 246 2.22 -17.26 3.74
C GLY A 246 1.39 -17.34 2.46
N LEU A 247 1.87 -18.05 1.45
CA LEU A 247 1.17 -18.25 0.17
C LEU A 247 -0.12 -19.06 0.36
N VAL A 248 -0.06 -20.17 1.08
CA VAL A 248 -1.24 -21.00 1.38
C VAL A 248 -2.28 -20.19 2.15
N ALA A 249 -1.86 -19.45 3.18
CA ALA A 249 -2.75 -18.57 3.94
C ALA A 249 -3.34 -17.47 3.06
N PHE A 250 -2.55 -16.84 2.19
CA PHE A 250 -3.03 -15.83 1.25
C PHE A 250 -4.09 -16.39 0.29
N VAL A 251 -3.83 -17.54 -0.33
CA VAL A 251 -4.78 -18.22 -1.23
C VAL A 251 -6.05 -18.60 -0.45
N ALA A 252 -5.91 -19.16 0.75
CA ALA A 252 -7.04 -19.55 1.58
C ALA A 252 -7.89 -18.35 2.01
N ILE A 253 -7.26 -17.23 2.38
CA ILE A 253 -7.96 -15.98 2.71
C ILE A 253 -8.68 -15.47 1.48
N HIS A 254 -7.98 -15.33 0.35
CA HIS A 254 -8.57 -14.79 -0.87
C HIS A 254 -9.77 -15.63 -1.35
N ALA A 255 -9.67 -16.96 -1.30
CA ALA A 255 -10.74 -17.88 -1.68
C ALA A 255 -11.94 -17.85 -0.70
N ARG A 256 -11.71 -17.56 0.59
CA ARG A 256 -12.77 -17.56 1.62
C ARG A 256 -13.37 -16.19 1.88
N THR A 257 -12.68 -15.11 1.51
CA THR A 257 -13.16 -13.76 1.77
C THR A 257 -14.19 -13.33 0.73
N PRO A 258 -15.32 -12.77 1.15
CA PRO A 258 -16.31 -12.22 0.22
C PRO A 258 -15.70 -11.13 -0.66
N SER A 259 -16.28 -10.96 -1.86
CA SER A 259 -15.89 -9.89 -2.77
C SER A 259 -15.99 -8.51 -2.10
N SER A 260 -15.19 -7.55 -2.58
CA SER A 260 -15.20 -6.17 -2.08
C SER A 260 -16.61 -5.55 -2.15
N ALA A 261 -17.35 -5.86 -3.22
CA ALA A 261 -18.76 -5.49 -3.39
C ALA A 261 -19.67 -6.07 -2.29
N THR A 262 -19.50 -7.35 -1.94
CA THR A 262 -20.29 -8.00 -0.89
C THR A 262 -20.00 -7.41 0.49
N MET A 263 -18.73 -7.12 0.79
CA MET A 263 -18.34 -6.49 2.07
C MET A 263 -18.86 -5.06 2.17
N ALA A 264 -18.77 -4.28 1.09
CA ALA A 264 -19.32 -2.93 1.04
C ALA A 264 -20.84 -2.92 1.25
N ARG A 265 -21.58 -3.82 0.58
CA ARG A 265 -23.02 -3.97 0.78
C ARG A 265 -23.35 -4.37 2.23
N ARG A 266 -22.58 -5.29 2.83
CA ARG A 266 -22.77 -5.67 4.24
C ARG A 266 -22.54 -4.48 5.18
N ALA A 267 -21.47 -3.72 4.99
CA ALA A 267 -21.17 -2.52 5.78
C ALA A 267 -22.27 -1.44 5.65
N MET A 268 -22.91 -1.37 4.48
CA MET A 268 -24.06 -0.49 4.23
C MET A 268 -25.36 -1.03 4.84
N SER A 269 -25.56 -2.36 4.88
CA SER A 269 -26.80 -3.02 5.35
C SER A 269 -26.92 -3.25 6.86
N VAL A 270 -25.81 -3.14 7.61
CA VAL A 270 -25.82 -3.25 9.09
C VAL A 270 -26.30 -1.92 9.73
N ARG A 271 -26.97 -1.09 8.93
CA ARG A 271 -27.56 0.20 9.29
C ARG A 271 -29.00 0.21 8.84
#